data_AF-A0A146KKI0-F1
#
_entry.id   AF-A0A146KKI0-F1
#
_cell.length_a   1.000
_cell.length_b   1.000
_cell.length_c   1.000
_cell.angle_alpha   90.00
_cell.angle_beta   90.00
_cell.angle_gamma   90.00
#
_symmetry.space_group_name_H-M   'P 1'
#
loop_
_entity.id
_entity.type
_entity.pdbx_description
1 polymer ?
#
loop_
_entity_poly.entity_id
_entity_poly.type
_entity_poly.pdbx_seq_one_letter_code
_entity_poly.pdbx_strand_id
1 'polypeptide(L)'
;MVWLLALLVSYAFVGLQATPSEDLVDEMIYELNQDLLNKHQDMVEIPAIHEKLEKKILGHKVNVVEFKGEGGWFRNASTIRRTGSLAMDQGNTSLTLGVSLGLQDVEFGFEYYHIKFLNIGYHGRLEASIGQNSIYAHMTMSFPESGPCKTTVDQLEVQALDKIHLKLTGRSKIPDKLFSLVAQHLANGYHRKIAHVVSEKLTDAAKQVLAKHEICDQFLL
;
A
#
# COMPACT_ATOMS: atom_id res chain seq x y z
N MET A 1 -44.29 1.81 -21.16
CA MET A 1 -43.41 2.58 -20.26
C MET A 1 -42.68 1.74 -19.21
N VAL A 2 -43.05 0.47 -18.97
CA VAL A 2 -42.35 -0.43 -18.00
C VAL A 2 -41.29 -1.32 -18.66
N TRP A 3 -41.39 -1.54 -19.97
CA TRP A 3 -40.48 -2.42 -20.73
C TRP A 3 -39.10 -1.83 -21.06
N LEU A 4 -38.92 -0.50 -20.94
CA LEU A 4 -37.63 0.16 -21.19
C LEU A 4 -36.69 0.14 -19.98
N LEU A 5 -37.22 -0.07 -18.77
CA LEU A 5 -36.42 -0.13 -17.53
C LEU A 5 -35.75 -1.50 -17.34
N ALA A 6 -36.35 -2.59 -17.83
CA ALA A 6 -35.77 -3.93 -17.72
C ALA A 6 -34.52 -4.12 -18.60
N LEU A 7 -34.44 -3.44 -19.74
CA LEU A 7 -33.26 -3.43 -20.61
C LEU A 7 -32.08 -2.66 -19.99
N LEU A 8 -32.34 -1.58 -19.25
CA LEU A 8 -31.27 -0.82 -18.59
C LEU A 8 -30.65 -1.57 -17.40
N VAL A 9 -31.42 -2.42 -16.71
CA VAL A 9 -30.91 -3.25 -15.61
C VAL A 9 -30.09 -4.45 -16.15
N SER A 10 -30.37 -4.97 -17.34
CA SER A 10 -29.54 -6.02 -17.94
C SER A 10 -28.20 -5.49 -18.47
N TYR A 11 -28.14 -4.26 -18.99
CA TYR A 11 -26.85 -3.66 -19.41
C TYR A 11 -25.95 -3.28 -18.24
N ALA A 12 -26.50 -3.04 -17.05
CA ALA A 12 -25.70 -2.75 -15.85
C ALA A 12 -25.00 -4.00 -15.27
N PHE A 13 -25.50 -5.21 -15.57
CA PHE A 13 -24.88 -6.47 -15.10
C PHE A 13 -23.83 -7.05 -16.06
N VAL A 14 -23.78 -6.58 -17.30
CA VAL A 14 -22.75 -7.01 -18.28
C VAL A 14 -21.41 -6.30 -18.03
N GLY A 15 -21.40 -5.19 -17.29
CA GLY A 15 -20.19 -4.40 -17.03
C GLY A 15 -19.32 -4.86 -15.86
N LEU A 16 -19.58 -6.02 -15.24
CA LEU A 16 -18.88 -6.45 -14.03
C LEU A 16 -18.62 -7.97 -13.98
N GLN A 17 -18.38 -8.61 -15.12
CA GLN A 17 -17.78 -9.95 -15.12
C GLN A 17 -16.29 -9.81 -15.36
N ALA A 18 -15.50 -10.40 -14.46
CA ALA A 18 -14.06 -10.50 -14.65
C ALA A 18 -13.78 -11.29 -15.94
N THR A 19 -12.79 -10.82 -16.70
CA THR A 19 -12.28 -11.57 -17.86
C THR A 19 -11.42 -12.75 -17.39
N PRO A 20 -11.18 -13.78 -18.22
CA PRO A 20 -10.29 -14.88 -17.85
C PRO A 20 -8.89 -14.42 -17.40
N SER A 21 -8.35 -13.38 -18.03
CA SER A 21 -7.07 -12.77 -17.64
C SER A 21 -7.14 -12.06 -16.28
N GLU A 22 -8.29 -11.46 -15.96
CA GLU A 22 -8.51 -10.86 -14.65
C GLU A 22 -8.67 -11.91 -13.55
N ASP A 23 -9.36 -13.02 -13.82
CA ASP A 23 -9.48 -14.15 -12.89
C ASP A 23 -8.09 -14.73 -12.57
N LEU A 24 -7.23 -14.86 -13.58
CA LEU A 24 -5.85 -15.31 -13.41
C LEU A 24 -5.03 -14.34 -12.55
N VAL A 25 -5.17 -13.02 -12.77
CA VAL A 25 -4.52 -12.02 -11.92
C VAL A 25 -5.05 -12.09 -10.48
N ASP A 26 -6.36 -12.30 -10.29
CA ASP A 26 -6.96 -12.43 -8.97
C ASP A 26 -6.47 -13.71 -8.25
N GLU A 27 -6.22 -14.80 -8.97
CA GLU A 27 -5.57 -16.01 -8.44
C GLU A 27 -4.12 -15.75 -8.01
N MET A 28 -3.33 -15.04 -8.83
CA MET A 28 -1.96 -14.64 -8.45
C MET A 28 -1.94 -13.75 -7.20
N ILE A 29 -2.90 -12.83 -7.08
CA ILE A 29 -3.07 -12.00 -5.88
C ILE A 29 -3.42 -12.86 -4.67
N TYR A 30 -4.31 -13.84 -4.84
CA TYR A 30 -4.67 -14.77 -3.77
C TYR A 30 -3.44 -15.55 -3.29
N GLU A 31 -2.63 -16.10 -4.19
CA GLU A 31 -1.40 -16.80 -3.83
C GLU A 31 -0.38 -15.91 -3.14
N LEU A 32 -0.22 -14.67 -3.59
CA LEU A 32 0.62 -13.67 -2.94
C LEU A 32 0.18 -13.41 -1.50
N ASN A 33 -1.12 -13.24 -1.28
CA ASN A 33 -1.66 -13.09 0.07
C ASN A 33 -1.39 -14.33 0.93
N GLN A 34 -1.57 -15.54 0.39
CA GLN A 34 -1.27 -16.79 1.11
C GLN A 34 0.23 -16.91 1.44
N ASP A 35 1.12 -16.57 0.52
CA ASP A 35 2.57 -16.62 0.74
C ASP A 35 3.00 -15.64 1.85
N LEU A 36 2.46 -14.41 1.83
CA LEU A 36 2.67 -13.42 2.89
C LEU A 36 2.18 -13.93 4.26
N LEU A 37 0.99 -14.51 4.32
CA LEU A 37 0.44 -15.09 5.56
C LEU A 37 1.30 -16.23 6.09
N ASN A 38 1.64 -17.19 5.22
CA ASN A 38 2.39 -18.40 5.58
C ASN A 38 3.82 -18.09 6.04
N LYS A 39 4.42 -16.99 5.55
CA LYS A 39 5.74 -16.52 5.97
C LYS A 39 5.70 -15.54 7.15
N HIS A 40 4.52 -15.27 7.71
CA HIS A 40 4.32 -14.27 8.75
C HIS A 40 4.77 -12.86 8.32
N GLN A 41 4.63 -12.54 7.03
CA GLN A 41 4.98 -11.26 6.41
C GLN A 41 3.77 -10.34 6.22
N ASP A 42 2.60 -10.72 6.74
CA ASP A 42 1.43 -9.83 6.83
C ASP A 42 1.69 -8.60 7.71
N MET A 43 2.65 -8.70 8.64
CA MET A 43 3.19 -7.56 9.37
C MET A 43 4.54 -7.14 8.80
N VAL A 44 4.65 -5.88 8.40
CA VAL A 44 5.89 -5.27 7.92
C VAL A 44 6.46 -4.37 9.01
N GLU A 45 7.71 -4.61 9.39
CA GLU A 45 8.41 -3.74 10.32
C GLU A 45 8.68 -2.38 9.68
N ILE A 46 8.32 -1.33 10.41
CA ILE A 46 8.57 0.05 10.02
C ILE A 46 9.78 0.57 10.82
N PRO A 47 10.79 1.16 10.15
CA PRO A 47 11.95 1.72 10.85
C PRO A 47 11.57 2.79 11.86
N ALA A 48 12.30 2.81 12.98
CA ALA A 48 12.16 3.84 13.99
C ALA A 48 12.27 5.24 13.39
N ILE A 49 11.48 6.17 13.91
CA ILE A 49 11.48 7.56 13.47
C ILE A 49 11.99 8.49 14.54
N HIS A 50 12.71 9.49 14.06
CA HIS A 50 13.16 10.61 14.86
C HIS A 50 13.10 11.86 13.99
N GLU A 51 12.03 12.63 14.14
CA GLU A 51 11.77 13.84 13.38
C GLU A 51 11.79 15.04 14.31
N LYS A 52 12.35 16.15 13.81
CA LYS A 52 12.37 17.43 14.52
C LYS A 52 11.70 18.49 13.67
N LEU A 53 10.71 19.16 14.25
CA LEU A 53 10.04 20.28 13.61
C LEU A 53 10.67 21.58 14.07
N GLU A 54 11.27 22.28 13.12
CA GLU A 54 11.87 23.60 13.32
C GLU A 54 10.85 24.71 13.06
N LYS A 55 10.91 25.76 13.88
CA LYS A 55 10.29 27.06 13.58
C LYS A 55 11.33 28.16 13.64
N LYS A 56 11.18 29.14 12.76
CA LYS A 56 11.99 30.36 12.81
C LYS A 56 11.43 31.28 13.89
N ILE A 57 12.20 31.51 14.96
CA ILE A 57 11.87 32.40 16.07
C ILE A 57 12.99 33.44 16.14
N LEU A 58 12.64 34.73 16.04
CA LEU A 58 13.61 35.84 16.10
C LEU A 58 14.81 35.67 15.15
N GLY A 59 14.58 35.17 13.94
CA GLY A 59 15.64 34.96 12.95
C GLY A 59 16.37 33.62 13.04
N HIS A 60 16.26 32.89 14.15
CA HIS A 60 16.94 31.62 14.38
C HIS A 60 16.00 30.42 14.20
N LYS A 61 16.51 29.30 13.67
CA LYS A 61 15.79 28.04 13.60
C LYS A 61 15.84 27.37 14.97
N VAL A 62 14.67 27.12 15.55
CA VAL A 62 14.53 26.47 16.86
C VAL A 62 13.68 25.21 16.68
N ASN A 63 14.18 24.09 17.19
CA ASN A 63 13.41 22.86 17.30
C ASN A 63 12.30 23.06 18.32
N VAL A 64 11.06 23.17 17.84
CA VAL A 64 9.90 23.39 18.70
C VAL A 64 9.22 22.09 19.09
N VAL A 65 9.31 21.07 18.23
CA VAL A 65 8.75 19.73 18.48
C VAL A 65 9.77 18.68 18.07
N GLU A 66 9.93 17.65 18.90
CA GLU A 66 10.64 16.42 18.56
C GLU A 66 9.63 15.27 18.63
N PHE A 67 9.55 14.46 17.57
CA PHE A 67 8.75 13.26 17.50
C PHE A 67 9.68 12.05 17.39
N LYS A 68 9.48 11.05 18.26
CA LYS A 68 10.11 9.73 18.14
C LYS A 68 9.06 8.65 18.08
N GLY A 69 9.32 7.63 17.27
CA GLY A 69 8.51 6.43 17.16
C GLY A 69 9.42 5.21 17.11
N GLU A 70 9.17 4.23 17.96
CA GLU A 70 9.95 3.01 18.12
C GLU A 70 9.03 1.79 18.07
N GLY A 71 9.55 0.65 17.60
CA GLY A 71 8.74 -0.54 17.36
C GLY A 71 7.65 -0.28 16.32
N GLY A 72 8.04 0.26 15.16
CA GLY A 72 7.12 0.57 14.09
C GLY A 72 6.59 -0.69 13.41
N TRP A 73 5.31 -0.71 13.07
CA TRP A 73 4.68 -1.82 12.38
C TRP A 73 3.64 -1.34 11.36
N PHE A 74 3.46 -2.13 10.31
CA PHE A 74 2.39 -2.05 9.32
C PHE A 74 1.71 -3.42 9.27
N ARG A 75 0.38 -3.49 9.25
CA ARG A 75 -0.40 -4.73 9.32
C ARG A 75 -1.36 -4.86 8.15
N ASN A 76 -1.83 -6.09 7.93
CA ASN A 76 -2.76 -6.45 6.87
C ASN A 76 -2.14 -6.25 5.48
N ALA A 77 -0.82 -6.46 5.34
CA ALA A 77 -0.14 -6.41 4.05
C ALA A 77 -0.57 -7.54 3.11
N SER A 78 -1.15 -8.64 3.65
CA SER A 78 -1.66 -9.78 2.88
C SER A 78 -3.14 -9.65 2.51
N THR A 79 -3.67 -8.43 2.42
CA THR A 79 -5.07 -8.16 2.06
C THR A 79 -5.19 -7.50 0.67
N ILE A 80 -4.20 -7.79 -0.19
CA ILE A 80 -4.11 -7.22 -1.52
C ILE A 80 -5.32 -7.68 -2.32
N ARG A 81 -5.95 -6.75 -3.03
CA ARG A 81 -7.04 -7.01 -3.96
C ARG A 81 -6.97 -6.06 -5.13
N ARG A 82 -7.51 -6.49 -6.26
CA ARG A 82 -7.70 -5.63 -7.42
C ARG A 82 -8.77 -4.58 -7.16
N THR A 83 -8.52 -3.36 -7.63
CA THR A 83 -9.41 -2.19 -7.45
C THR A 83 -9.89 -1.59 -8.76
N GLY A 84 -9.43 -2.13 -9.90
CA GLY A 84 -9.83 -1.70 -11.23
C GLY A 84 -9.64 -2.79 -12.28
N SER A 85 -9.95 -2.47 -13.54
CA SER A 85 -9.73 -3.38 -14.66
C SER A 85 -8.25 -3.55 -14.96
N LEU A 86 -7.90 -4.69 -15.56
CA LEU A 86 -6.56 -4.96 -16.07
C LEU A 86 -6.27 -4.09 -17.31
N ALA A 87 -5.14 -3.39 -17.31
CA ALA A 87 -4.57 -2.80 -18.52
C ALA A 87 -3.62 -3.83 -19.14
N MET A 88 -3.88 -4.22 -20.38
CA MET A 88 -3.10 -5.24 -21.07
C MET A 88 -2.69 -4.71 -22.44
N ASP A 89 -1.40 -4.84 -22.76
CA ASP A 89 -0.86 -4.46 -24.06
C ASP A 89 0.00 -5.60 -24.62
N GLN A 90 -0.39 -6.08 -25.80
CA GLN A 90 0.24 -7.21 -26.46
C GLN A 90 1.09 -6.72 -27.62
N GLY A 91 2.41 -6.84 -27.46
CA GLY A 91 3.39 -6.66 -28.51
C GLY A 91 3.69 -7.97 -29.24
N ASN A 92 4.58 -7.89 -30.23
CA ASN A 92 4.96 -9.06 -31.04
C ASN A 92 5.65 -10.17 -30.24
N THR A 93 6.41 -9.80 -29.20
CA THR A 93 7.20 -10.74 -28.38
C THR A 93 7.07 -10.45 -26.88
N SER A 94 6.05 -9.68 -26.50
CA SER A 94 5.83 -9.30 -25.10
C SER A 94 4.37 -9.06 -24.80
N LEU A 95 3.96 -9.33 -23.56
CA LEU A 95 2.68 -8.93 -22.99
C LEU A 95 2.96 -8.12 -21.74
N THR A 96 2.41 -6.91 -21.64
CA THR A 96 2.50 -6.09 -20.43
C THR A 96 1.15 -6.04 -19.74
N LEU A 97 1.19 -6.08 -18.41
CA LEU A 97 0.03 -6.10 -17.53
C LEU A 97 0.19 -5.00 -16.49
N GLY A 98 -0.72 -4.03 -16.51
CA GLY A 98 -0.87 -2.99 -15.49
C GLY A 98 -2.13 -3.23 -14.68
N VAL A 99 -2.01 -3.26 -13.35
CA VAL A 99 -3.15 -3.49 -12.46
C VAL A 99 -3.15 -2.50 -11.30
N SER A 100 -4.32 -1.91 -11.06
CA SER A 100 -4.59 -1.13 -9.86
C SER A 100 -5.04 -2.05 -8.73
N LEU A 101 -4.35 -1.95 -7.61
CA LEU A 101 -4.50 -2.77 -6.43
C LEU A 101 -4.80 -1.89 -5.21
N GLY A 102 -5.26 -2.51 -4.15
CA GLY A 102 -5.38 -1.92 -2.84
C GLY A 102 -5.34 -2.98 -1.76
N LEU A 103 -5.20 -2.53 -0.53
CA LEU A 103 -5.19 -3.32 0.70
C LEU A 103 -6.46 -3.04 1.50
N GLN A 104 -6.91 -4.01 2.30
CA GLN A 104 -8.08 -3.88 3.17
C GLN A 104 -7.66 -3.68 4.63
N ASP A 105 -8.40 -2.82 5.35
CA ASP A 105 -8.26 -2.61 6.80
C ASP A 105 -6.82 -2.36 7.26
N VAL A 106 -6.04 -1.63 6.46
CA VAL A 106 -4.62 -1.39 6.74
C VAL A 106 -4.44 -0.51 7.96
N GLU A 107 -3.51 -0.93 8.80
CA GLU A 107 -3.09 -0.19 9.97
C GLU A 107 -1.57 -0.07 10.01
N PHE A 108 -1.09 1.04 10.57
CA PHE A 108 0.30 1.17 10.97
C PHE A 108 0.40 1.84 12.34
N GLY A 109 1.53 1.67 13.00
CA GLY A 109 1.70 2.22 14.33
C GLY A 109 3.14 2.19 14.82
N PHE A 110 3.30 2.69 16.04
CA PHE A 110 4.52 2.57 16.82
C PHE A 110 4.14 2.12 18.23
N GLU A 111 4.79 1.07 18.71
CA GLU A 111 4.60 0.59 20.08
C GLU A 111 4.92 1.67 21.12
N TYR A 112 5.93 2.49 20.84
CA TYR A 112 6.27 3.64 21.64
C TYR A 112 6.43 4.89 20.78
N TYR A 113 5.67 5.94 21.10
CA TYR A 113 5.92 7.28 20.61
C TYR A 113 6.37 8.20 21.75
N HIS A 114 7.16 9.21 21.41
CA HIS A 114 7.48 10.32 22.29
C HIS A 114 7.39 11.64 21.54
N ILE A 115 6.50 12.53 21.98
CA ILE A 115 6.37 13.90 21.50
C ILE A 115 6.92 14.83 22.58
N LYS A 116 7.97 15.58 22.26
CA LYS A 116 8.50 16.62 23.12
C LYS A 116 8.18 17.98 22.52
N PHE A 117 7.47 18.81 23.27
CA PHE A 117 7.23 20.21 22.96
C PHE A 117 7.85 21.06 24.06
N LEU A 118 8.94 21.77 23.73
CA LEU A 118 9.77 22.47 24.71
C LEU A 118 10.22 21.53 25.85
N ASN A 119 9.77 21.76 27.08
CA ASN A 119 10.10 20.96 28.26
C ASN A 119 9.01 19.93 28.64
N ILE A 120 7.92 19.84 27.85
CA ILE A 120 6.82 18.92 28.13
C ILE A 120 6.92 17.72 27.18
N GLY A 121 6.98 16.52 27.76
CA GLY A 121 7.00 15.24 27.04
C GLY A 121 5.68 14.49 27.16
N TYR A 122 5.20 13.97 26.03
CA TYR A 122 4.06 13.06 25.95
C TYR A 122 4.54 11.75 25.35
N HIS A 123 4.04 10.63 25.86
CA HIS A 123 4.43 9.31 25.36
C HIS A 123 3.24 8.35 25.45
N GLY A 124 3.35 7.26 24.69
CA GLY A 124 2.34 6.22 24.66
C GLY A 124 2.49 5.40 23.38
N ARG A 125 1.39 4.79 22.96
CA ARG A 125 1.30 4.02 21.71
C ARG A 125 0.59 4.83 20.63
N LEU A 126 1.08 4.73 19.39
CA LEU A 126 0.50 5.33 18.20
C LEU A 126 -0.08 4.24 17.32
N GLU A 127 -1.34 4.40 16.94
CA GLU A 127 -2.01 3.56 15.96
C GLU A 127 -2.67 4.45 14.90
N ALA A 128 -2.67 4.00 13.67
CA ALA A 128 -3.18 4.72 12.53
C ALA A 128 -3.92 3.75 11.62
N SER A 129 -5.18 4.04 11.28
CA SER A 129 -5.86 3.32 10.22
C SER A 129 -5.83 4.12 8.92
N ILE A 130 -5.74 3.42 7.79
CA ILE A 130 -5.67 4.03 6.46
C ILE A 130 -7.01 3.82 5.74
N GLY A 131 -7.77 4.89 5.56
CA GLY A 131 -9.09 4.81 4.95
C GLY A 131 -9.07 4.65 3.43
N GLN A 132 -7.99 5.03 2.76
CA GLN A 132 -7.83 4.87 1.31
C GLN A 132 -6.38 4.58 0.97
N ASN A 133 -6.15 3.57 0.13
CA ASN A 133 -4.82 3.28 -0.38
C ASN A 133 -4.91 2.86 -1.85
N SER A 134 -3.79 3.03 -2.56
CA SER A 134 -3.64 2.62 -3.95
C SER A 134 -2.25 2.04 -4.15
N ILE A 135 -2.20 0.88 -4.79
CA ILE A 135 -0.97 0.22 -5.22
C ILE A 135 -1.08 0.05 -6.73
N TYR A 136 0.01 0.29 -7.45
CA TYR A 136 0.10 -0.04 -8.86
C TYR A 136 1.13 -1.13 -9.06
N ALA A 137 0.74 -2.18 -9.76
CA ALA A 137 1.66 -3.22 -10.21
C ALA A 137 1.73 -3.22 -11.74
N HIS A 138 2.94 -3.36 -12.26
CA HIS A 138 3.25 -3.52 -13.66
C HIS A 138 4.13 -4.76 -13.82
N MET A 139 3.73 -5.62 -14.75
CA MET A 139 4.46 -6.84 -15.08
C MET A 139 4.68 -6.93 -16.58
N THR A 140 5.80 -7.51 -16.98
CA THR A 140 6.11 -7.81 -18.38
C THR A 140 6.38 -9.29 -18.52
N MET A 141 5.70 -9.92 -19.47
CA MET A 141 5.98 -11.26 -19.96
C MET A 141 6.68 -11.12 -21.30
N SER A 142 7.86 -11.72 -21.44
CA SER A 142 8.64 -11.74 -22.68
C SER A 142 8.66 -13.14 -23.28
N PHE A 143 8.36 -13.23 -24.57
CA PHE A 143 8.30 -14.46 -25.36
C PHE A 143 9.41 -14.44 -26.42
N PRO A 144 10.68 -14.70 -26.04
CA PRO A 144 11.77 -14.73 -26.99
C PRO A 144 11.62 -15.90 -27.99
N GLU A 145 11.97 -15.69 -29.26
CA GLU A 145 11.89 -16.73 -30.30
C GLU A 145 12.71 -17.99 -29.99
N SER A 146 13.80 -17.83 -29.23
CA SER A 146 14.65 -18.92 -28.76
C SER A 146 14.92 -18.78 -27.26
N GLY A 147 13.96 -19.22 -26.45
CA GLY A 147 14.15 -19.31 -25.00
C GLY A 147 12.85 -19.55 -24.24
N PRO A 148 12.94 -19.84 -22.92
CA PRO A 148 11.77 -19.90 -22.07
C PRO A 148 11.14 -18.51 -21.94
N CYS A 149 9.82 -18.47 -21.77
CA CYS A 149 9.15 -17.22 -21.44
C CYS A 149 9.67 -16.70 -20.09
N LYS A 150 9.76 -15.37 -19.98
CA LYS A 150 10.24 -14.69 -18.78
C LYS A 150 9.21 -13.68 -18.30
N THR A 151 8.80 -13.81 -17.04
CA THR A 151 7.93 -12.83 -16.37
C THR A 151 8.76 -11.98 -15.41
N THR A 152 8.55 -10.66 -15.43
CA THR A 152 9.16 -9.71 -14.50
C THR A 152 8.08 -8.86 -13.82
N VAL A 153 8.27 -8.59 -12.53
CA VAL A 153 7.61 -7.45 -11.87
C VAL A 153 8.46 -6.22 -12.17
N ASP A 154 7.97 -5.35 -13.03
CA ASP A 154 8.69 -4.13 -13.42
C ASP A 154 8.46 -3.03 -12.38
N GLN A 155 7.24 -2.99 -11.83
CA GLN A 155 6.85 -2.04 -10.80
C GLN A 155 5.84 -2.68 -9.87
N LEU A 156 6.00 -2.47 -8.56
CA LEU A 156 4.96 -2.70 -7.57
C LEU A 156 5.15 -1.62 -6.50
N GLU A 157 4.27 -0.62 -6.52
CA GLU A 157 4.46 0.61 -5.76
C GLU A 157 3.17 1.06 -5.09
N VAL A 158 3.28 1.38 -3.81
CA VAL A 158 2.25 2.10 -3.06
C VAL A 158 2.21 3.56 -3.55
N GLN A 159 1.19 3.89 -4.32
CA GLN A 159 0.98 5.24 -4.88
C GLN A 159 0.31 6.19 -3.89
N ALA A 160 -0.54 5.66 -3.01
CA ALA A 160 -1.28 6.46 -2.04
C ALA A 160 -1.62 5.69 -0.76
N LEU A 161 -1.59 6.42 0.36
CA LEU A 161 -1.99 6.09 1.73
C LEU A 161 -2.67 7.35 2.31
N ASP A 162 -3.95 7.48 2.06
CA ASP A 162 -4.75 8.65 2.37
C ASP A 162 -5.79 8.36 3.47
N LYS A 163 -6.43 9.43 3.96
CA LYS A 163 -7.43 9.37 5.02
C LYS A 163 -6.90 8.63 6.26
N ILE A 164 -5.71 9.03 6.70
CA ILE A 164 -5.04 8.47 7.88
C ILE A 164 -5.75 8.96 9.14
N HIS A 165 -6.24 8.03 9.95
CA HIS A 165 -6.88 8.31 11.23
C HIS A 165 -5.97 7.92 12.38
N LEU A 166 -5.38 8.92 13.05
CA LEU A 166 -4.43 8.71 14.14
C LEU A 166 -5.12 8.57 15.50
N LYS A 167 -4.71 7.55 16.25
CA LYS A 167 -5.04 7.31 17.66
C LYS A 167 -3.74 7.31 18.47
N LEU A 168 -3.71 8.13 19.51
CA LEU A 168 -2.59 8.20 20.45
C LEU A 168 -3.08 7.88 21.84
N THR A 169 -2.39 6.99 22.53
CA THR A 169 -2.61 6.81 23.97
C THR A 169 -2.30 8.11 24.71
N GLY A 170 -3.18 8.56 25.61
CA GLY A 170 -2.97 9.82 26.33
C GLY A 170 -3.26 11.08 25.51
N ARG A 171 -3.93 10.96 24.35
CA ARG A 171 -4.34 12.08 23.47
C ARG A 171 -5.02 13.25 24.21
N SER A 172 -5.81 12.99 25.25
CA SER A 172 -6.50 14.02 26.04
C SER A 172 -5.56 15.00 26.75
N LYS A 173 -4.31 14.58 27.00
CA LYS A 173 -3.28 15.43 27.62
C LYS A 173 -2.52 16.26 26.58
N ILE A 174 -2.61 15.91 25.30
CA ILE A 174 -1.87 16.57 24.21
C ILE A 174 -2.71 17.74 23.68
N PRO A 175 -2.20 18.98 23.69
CA PRO A 175 -2.90 20.12 23.13
C PRO A 175 -3.24 19.91 21.64
N ASP A 176 -4.45 20.27 21.22
CA ASP A 176 -4.93 20.01 19.85
C ASP A 176 -4.02 20.60 18.77
N LYS A 177 -3.47 21.79 19.01
CA LYS A 177 -2.52 22.44 18.09
C LYS A 177 -1.23 21.63 17.90
N LEU A 178 -0.74 21.00 18.97
CA LEU A 178 0.45 20.14 18.91
C LEU A 178 0.12 18.84 18.19
N PHE A 179 -1.02 18.24 18.52
CA PHE A 179 -1.50 17.03 17.85
C PHE A 179 -1.65 17.26 16.33
N SER A 180 -2.35 18.31 15.90
CA SER A 180 -2.55 18.61 14.48
C SER A 180 -1.25 18.86 13.74
N LEU A 181 -0.27 19.50 14.39
CA LEU A 181 1.05 19.73 13.82
C LEU A 181 1.82 18.41 13.59
N VAL A 182 1.82 17.52 14.58
CA VAL A 182 2.43 16.19 14.46
C VAL A 182 1.70 15.35 13.41
N ALA A 183 0.37 15.34 13.44
CA ALA A 183 -0.45 14.59 12.49
C ALA A 183 -0.18 15.02 11.04
N GLN A 184 -0.16 16.33 10.77
CA GLN A 184 0.15 16.87 9.46
C GLN A 184 1.57 16.52 9.01
N HIS A 185 2.53 16.55 9.93
CA HIS A 185 3.91 16.18 9.61
C HIS A 185 4.05 14.70 9.27
N LEU A 186 3.43 13.81 10.04
CA LEU A 186 3.40 12.38 9.76
C LEU A 186 2.70 12.08 8.42
N ALA A 187 1.54 12.71 8.18
CA ALA A 187 0.82 12.55 6.92
C ALA A 187 1.66 12.97 5.69
N ASN A 188 2.37 14.10 5.77
CA ASN A 188 3.12 14.64 4.63
C ASN A 188 4.51 14.01 4.43
N GLY A 189 5.20 13.73 5.54
CA GLY A 189 6.59 13.29 5.50
C GLY A 189 6.74 11.77 5.53
N TYR A 190 5.89 11.11 6.31
CA TYR A 190 6.11 9.71 6.68
C TYR A 190 5.45 8.70 5.75
N HIS A 191 4.36 9.11 5.08
CA HIS A 191 3.71 8.33 4.03
C HIS A 191 4.73 7.76 3.03
N ARG A 192 5.67 8.58 2.51
CA ARG A 192 6.69 8.11 1.55
C ARG A 192 7.60 7.02 2.10
N LYS A 193 8.00 7.10 3.38
CA LYS A 193 8.85 6.09 4.02
C LYS A 193 8.10 4.77 4.19
N ILE A 194 6.85 4.83 4.67
CA ILE A 194 5.98 3.65 4.77
C ILE A 194 5.73 3.03 3.40
N ALA A 195 5.32 3.86 2.43
CA ALA A 195 5.05 3.43 1.06
C ALA A 195 6.25 2.70 0.45
N HIS A 196 7.46 3.24 0.62
CA HIS A 196 8.68 2.60 0.12
C HIS A 196 8.93 1.23 0.77
N VAL A 197 8.92 1.15 2.11
CA VAL A 197 9.17 -0.11 2.83
C VAL A 197 8.12 -1.18 2.48
N VAL A 198 6.84 -0.80 2.40
CA VAL A 198 5.76 -1.71 2.00
C VAL A 198 5.94 -2.15 0.55
N SER A 199 6.27 -1.23 -0.36
CA SER A 199 6.49 -1.54 -1.78
C SER A 199 7.64 -2.54 -1.97
N GLU A 200 8.76 -2.37 -1.27
CA GLU A 200 9.88 -3.31 -1.32
C GLU A 200 9.46 -4.71 -0.86
N LYS A 201 8.75 -4.81 0.27
CA LYS A 201 8.28 -6.10 0.80
C LYS A 201 7.30 -6.80 -0.13
N LEU A 202 6.34 -6.06 -0.67
CA LEU A 202 5.38 -6.60 -1.63
C LEU A 202 6.06 -7.02 -2.94
N THR A 203 7.04 -6.26 -3.41
CA THR A 203 7.83 -6.60 -4.60
C THR A 203 8.61 -7.91 -4.40
N ASP A 204 9.26 -8.07 -3.24
CA ASP A 204 10.03 -9.27 -2.93
C ASP A 204 9.12 -10.50 -2.86
N ALA A 205 7.95 -10.37 -2.23
CA ALA A 205 6.97 -11.46 -2.16
C ALA A 205 6.41 -11.81 -3.55
N ALA A 206 6.06 -10.81 -4.36
CA ALA A 206 5.58 -11.02 -5.72
C ALA A 206 6.61 -11.75 -6.59
N LYS A 207 7.89 -11.34 -6.53
CA LYS A 207 8.98 -12.02 -7.25
C LYS A 207 9.11 -13.50 -6.84
N GLN A 208 8.90 -13.81 -5.56
CA GLN A 208 8.97 -15.19 -5.07
C GLN A 208 7.79 -16.04 -5.55
N VAL A 209 6.59 -15.47 -5.67
CA VAL A 209 5.42 -16.16 -6.23
C VAL A 209 5.61 -16.40 -7.73
N LEU A 210 6.06 -15.39 -8.47
CA LEU A 210 6.34 -15.53 -9.91
C LEU A 210 7.43 -16.57 -10.19
N ALA A 211 8.43 -16.70 -9.32
CA ALA A 211 9.48 -17.70 -9.50
C ALA A 211 8.99 -19.14 -9.31
N LYS A 212 7.82 -19.36 -8.69
CA LYS A 212 7.23 -20.68 -8.48
C LYS A 212 6.32 -21.13 -9.63
N HIS A 213 5.82 -20.20 -10.44
CA HIS A 213 4.81 -20.45 -11.45
C HIS A 213 5.29 -20.07 -12.85
N GLU A 214 5.15 -20.97 -13.82
CA GLU A 214 5.31 -20.67 -15.25
C GLU A 214 4.02 -20.02 -15.78
N ILE A 215 3.79 -18.75 -15.41
CA ILE A 215 2.52 -18.03 -15.67
C ILE A 215 2.31 -17.73 -17.17
N CYS A 216 3.38 -17.80 -17.95
CA CYS A 216 3.37 -17.46 -19.37
C CYS A 216 2.40 -18.30 -20.20
N ASP A 217 2.21 -19.57 -19.86
CA ASP A 217 1.35 -20.47 -20.64
C ASP A 217 -0.14 -20.20 -20.40
N GLN A 218 -0.47 -19.51 -19.31
CA GLN A 218 -1.85 -19.24 -18.90
C GLN A 218 -2.43 -17.97 -19.56
N PHE A 219 -1.58 -17.04 -20.02
CA PHE A 219 -2.00 -15.81 -20.71
C PHE A 219 -2.02 -15.91 -22.25
N LEU A 220 -1.60 -17.05 -22.82
CA LEU A 220 -1.55 -17.29 -24.28
C LEU A 220 -2.79 -18.03 -24.83
N LEU A 221 -3.84 -18.21 -24.02
CA LEU A 221 -5.09 -18.88 -24.39
C LEU A 221 -6.14 -17.93 -24.99
#